data_AF-B0R8K8-F1
#
_entry.id   AF-B0R8K8-F1
#
_cell.length_a   1.000
_cell.length_b   1.000
_cell.length_c   1.000
_cell.angle_alpha   90.00
_cell.angle_beta   90.00
_cell.angle_gamma   90.00
#
_symmetry.space_group_name_H-M   'P 1'
#
loop_
_entity.id
_entity.type
_entity.pdbx_description
1 polymer ?
#
loop_
_entity_poly.entity_id
_entity_poly.type
_entity_poly.pdbx_seq_one_letter_code
_entity_poly.pdbx_strand_id
1 'polypeptide(L)'
;MSDKQQQKHKQKARQARVKAQINRDKARRNLLRQREKLARRRTRNRKQSEPRRDDSDGDDTDGETVKNPAAHSTMPPQKSNAENAVRNSHSTVPKTPKYSDVTARERLYGQRLHQKTAGGNSEASAPSDESASGSPTEDEVNDE
;
A
#
# COMPACT_ATOMS: atom_id res chain seq x y z
N MET A 1 19.59 -48.98 6.59
CA MET A 1 18.80 -48.28 5.54
C MET A 1 19.48 -48.55 4.20
N SER A 2 18.79 -49.14 3.23
CA SER A 2 19.44 -49.50 1.96
C SER A 2 19.60 -48.28 1.05
N ASP A 3 20.70 -48.21 0.28
CA ASP A 3 20.98 -47.07 -0.62
C ASP A 3 19.85 -46.82 -1.64
N LYS A 4 19.15 -47.90 -2.03
CA LYS A 4 17.94 -47.83 -2.88
C LYS A 4 16.82 -47.02 -2.22
N GLN A 5 16.63 -47.11 -0.90
CA GLN A 5 15.63 -46.30 -0.20
C GLN A 5 16.04 -44.83 -0.19
N GLN A 6 17.32 -44.52 0.07
CA GLN A 6 17.81 -43.14 0.06
C GLN A 6 17.68 -42.47 -1.32
N GLN A 7 17.98 -43.20 -2.40
CA GLN A 7 17.80 -42.69 -3.76
C GLN A 7 16.34 -42.38 -4.08
N LYS A 8 15.40 -43.27 -3.70
CA LYS A 8 13.95 -43.03 -3.86
C LYS A 8 13.49 -41.80 -3.08
N HIS A 9 13.97 -41.61 -1.85
CA HIS A 9 13.66 -40.42 -1.05
C HIS A 9 14.18 -39.13 -1.72
N LYS A 10 15.41 -39.14 -2.24
CA LYS A 10 15.98 -37.99 -2.97
C LYS A 10 15.17 -37.64 -4.22
N GLN A 11 14.71 -38.64 -4.99
CA GLN A 11 13.86 -38.41 -6.17
C GLN A 11 12.49 -37.83 -5.78
N LYS A 12 11.83 -38.38 -4.75
CA LYS A 12 10.57 -37.85 -4.23
C LYS A 12 10.72 -36.40 -3.75
N ALA A 13 11.81 -36.09 -3.04
CA ALA A 13 12.10 -34.75 -2.58
C ALA A 13 12.29 -33.75 -3.73
N ARG A 14 13.01 -34.15 -4.79
CA ARG A 14 13.15 -33.33 -6.01
C ARG A 14 11.81 -33.06 -6.67
N GLN A 15 10.97 -34.09 -6.84
CA GLN A 15 9.63 -33.93 -7.41
C GLN A 15 8.74 -33.02 -6.56
N ALA A 16 8.79 -33.15 -5.23
CA ALA A 16 8.04 -32.30 -4.31
C ALA A 16 8.47 -30.83 -4.43
N ARG A 17 9.78 -30.56 -4.54
CA ARG A 17 10.31 -29.20 -4.75
C ARG A 17 9.81 -28.57 -6.05
N VAL A 18 9.87 -29.32 -7.16
CA VAL A 18 9.37 -28.84 -8.46
C VAL A 18 7.86 -28.55 -8.39
N LYS A 19 7.06 -29.44 -7.79
CA LYS A 19 5.62 -29.21 -7.60
C LYS A 19 5.34 -27.97 -6.74
N ALA A 20 6.10 -27.77 -5.67
CA ALA A 20 5.96 -26.61 -4.80
C ALA A 20 6.29 -25.30 -5.54
N GLN A 21 7.33 -25.29 -6.37
CA GLN A 21 7.68 -24.14 -7.21
C GLN A 21 6.56 -23.80 -8.19
N ILE A 22 6.06 -24.81 -8.94
CA ILE A 22 4.95 -24.62 -9.89
C ILE A 22 3.69 -24.07 -9.18
N ASN A 23 3.37 -24.60 -7.99
CA ASN A 23 2.22 -24.13 -7.22
C ASN A 23 2.41 -22.67 -6.77
N ARG A 24 3.58 -22.33 -6.22
CA ARG A 24 3.93 -20.95 -5.85
C ARG A 24 3.78 -19.99 -7.03
N ASP A 25 4.27 -20.37 -8.21
CA ASP A 25 4.20 -19.52 -9.40
C ASP A 25 2.76 -19.37 -9.93
N LYS A 26 1.95 -20.43 -9.84
CA LYS A 26 0.53 -20.37 -10.16
C LYS A 26 -0.22 -19.45 -9.19
N ALA A 27 0.05 -19.56 -7.89
CA ALA A 27 -0.53 -18.70 -6.87
C ALA A 27 -0.13 -17.24 -7.09
N ARG A 28 1.15 -16.96 -7.37
CA ARG A 28 1.66 -15.62 -7.65
C ARG A 28 0.97 -15.01 -8.87
N ARG A 29 0.85 -15.75 -9.97
CA ARG A 29 0.13 -15.29 -11.18
C ARG A 29 -1.34 -14.98 -10.90
N ASN A 30 -2.03 -15.83 -10.14
CA ASN A 30 -3.43 -15.60 -9.78
C ASN A 30 -3.60 -14.34 -8.92
N LEU A 31 -2.73 -14.13 -7.95
CA LEU A 31 -2.76 -12.95 -7.09
C LEU A 31 -2.54 -11.65 -7.89
N LEU A 32 -1.58 -11.66 -8.83
CA LEU A 32 -1.34 -10.51 -9.70
C LEU A 32 -2.56 -10.19 -10.57
N ARG A 33 -3.19 -11.21 -11.17
CA ARG A 33 -4.43 -11.04 -11.94
C ARG A 33 -5.57 -10.48 -11.10
N GLN A 34 -5.72 -10.93 -9.85
CA GLN A 34 -6.73 -10.39 -8.93
C GLN A 34 -6.48 -8.92 -8.61
N ARG A 35 -5.23 -8.55 -8.32
CA ARG A 35 -4.84 -7.16 -8.05
C ARG A 35 -5.11 -6.25 -9.24
N GLU A 36 -4.79 -6.71 -10.44
CA GLU A 36 -5.07 -5.97 -11.68
C GLU A 36 -6.58 -5.76 -11.89
N LYS A 37 -7.39 -6.81 -11.72
CA LYS A 37 -8.86 -6.70 -11.79
C LYS A 37 -9.40 -5.71 -10.76
N LEU A 38 -8.88 -5.75 -9.53
CA LEU A 38 -9.28 -4.81 -8.47
C LEU A 38 -8.88 -3.37 -8.81
N ALA A 39 -7.67 -3.16 -9.34
CA ALA A 39 -7.21 -1.85 -9.80
C ALA A 39 -8.12 -1.30 -10.91
N ARG A 40 -8.42 -2.11 -11.94
CA ARG A 40 -9.37 -1.75 -13.01
C ARG A 40 -10.77 -1.42 -12.47
N ARG A 41 -11.24 -2.15 -11.46
CA ARG A 41 -12.53 -1.84 -10.81
C ARG A 41 -12.46 -0.51 -10.05
N ARG A 42 -11.39 -0.26 -9.30
CA ARG A 42 -11.19 1.00 -8.56
C ARG A 42 -11.14 2.21 -9.49
N THR A 43 -10.44 2.12 -10.63
CA THR A 43 -10.39 3.21 -11.60
C THR A 43 -11.76 3.46 -12.25
N ARG A 44 -12.52 2.42 -12.59
CA ARG A 44 -13.90 2.58 -13.06
C ARG A 44 -14.80 3.23 -12.02
N ASN A 45 -14.76 2.75 -10.77
CA ASN A 45 -15.55 3.33 -9.70
C ASN A 45 -15.21 4.81 -9.49
N ARG A 46 -13.91 5.16 -9.54
CA ARG A 46 -13.46 6.55 -9.45
C ARG A 46 -14.06 7.41 -10.57
N LYS A 47 -13.93 6.97 -11.83
CA LYS A 47 -14.51 7.66 -13.00
C LYS A 47 -16.02 7.86 -12.91
N GLN A 48 -16.75 6.93 -12.28
CA GLN A 48 -18.20 7.05 -12.08
C GLN A 48 -18.56 7.97 -10.91
N SER A 49 -17.66 8.15 -9.94
CA SER A 49 -17.87 8.99 -8.76
C SER A 49 -17.33 10.42 -8.89
N GLU A 50 -16.34 10.66 -9.77
CA GLU A 50 -15.77 11.98 -10.04
C GLU A 50 -16.80 12.99 -10.58
N PRO A 51 -17.61 12.71 -11.63
CA PRO A 51 -18.54 13.70 -12.16
C PRO A 51 -19.61 14.14 -11.13
N ARG A 52 -19.93 13.28 -10.15
CA ARG A 52 -20.87 13.63 -9.08
C ARG A 52 -20.30 14.57 -8.01
N ARG A 53 -18.99 14.83 -8.01
CA ARG A 53 -18.34 15.73 -7.05
C ARG A 53 -18.11 17.11 -7.64
N ASP A 54 -17.80 17.19 -8.93
CA ASP A 54 -17.60 18.49 -9.59
C ASP A 54 -18.92 19.26 -9.75
N ASP A 55 -20.07 18.57 -9.75
CA ASP A 55 -21.41 19.21 -9.77
C ASP A 55 -21.90 19.67 -8.37
N SER A 56 -21.16 19.41 -7.27
CA SER A 56 -21.61 19.79 -5.92
C SER A 56 -20.93 21.02 -5.33
N ASP A 57 -19.87 21.52 -5.98
CA ASP A 57 -19.06 22.65 -5.49
C ASP A 57 -19.05 23.79 -6.51
N GLY A 58 -20.21 24.41 -6.72
CA GLY A 58 -20.34 25.75 -7.31
C GLY A 58 -21.00 25.78 -8.69
N ASP A 59 -22.25 26.25 -8.75
CA ASP A 59 -22.56 27.61 -9.22
C ASP A 59 -24.08 27.81 -9.19
N ASP A 60 -24.52 28.79 -8.40
CA ASP A 60 -25.89 29.29 -8.41
C ASP A 60 -26.10 30.16 -9.66
N THR A 61 -26.00 29.59 -10.86
CA THR A 61 -26.46 30.25 -12.08
C THR A 61 -26.88 29.23 -13.14
N ASP A 62 -28.16 29.31 -13.50
CA ASP A 62 -28.76 28.75 -14.72
C ASP A 62 -29.02 27.23 -14.78
N GLY A 63 -30.06 26.80 -14.06
CA GLY A 63 -31.22 26.29 -14.79
C GLY A 63 -31.19 24.89 -15.39
N GLU A 64 -30.48 23.91 -14.82
CA GLU A 64 -30.94 22.52 -14.91
C GLU A 64 -30.65 21.78 -13.60
N THR A 65 -31.54 21.98 -12.63
CA THR A 65 -31.56 21.26 -11.34
C THR A 65 -31.45 19.76 -11.59
N VAL A 66 -30.24 19.22 -11.49
CA VAL A 66 -29.97 17.78 -11.41
C VAL A 66 -30.59 17.33 -10.09
N LYS A 67 -31.89 17.02 -10.13
CA LYS A 67 -32.65 16.57 -8.96
C LYS A 67 -31.92 15.36 -8.39
N ASN A 68 -31.40 15.51 -7.18
CA ASN A 68 -30.82 14.41 -6.43
C ASN A 68 -31.83 13.26 -6.45
N PRO A 69 -31.53 12.09 -7.04
CA PRO A 69 -32.48 10.99 -7.15
C PRO A 69 -32.90 10.44 -5.78
N ALA A 70 -32.21 10.83 -4.71
CA ALA A 70 -32.58 10.54 -3.33
C ALA A 70 -33.58 11.53 -2.71
N ALA A 71 -34.10 12.53 -3.44
CA ALA A 71 -35.08 13.49 -2.90
C ALA A 71 -36.39 12.83 -2.41
N HIS A 72 -36.71 11.65 -2.92
CA HIS A 72 -37.84 10.82 -2.47
C HIS A 72 -37.41 9.54 -1.75
N SER A 73 -36.12 9.42 -1.40
CA SER A 73 -35.61 8.28 -0.66
C SER A 73 -36.03 8.37 0.81
N THR A 74 -36.75 7.37 1.29
CA THR A 74 -37.03 7.19 2.73
C THR A 74 -35.82 6.62 3.48
N MET A 75 -34.74 6.24 2.78
CA MET A 75 -33.49 5.86 3.43
C MET A 75 -32.81 7.10 4.00
N PRO A 76 -32.27 7.03 5.23
CA PRO A 76 -31.51 8.13 5.80
C PRO A 76 -30.29 8.45 4.92
N PRO A 77 -29.85 9.71 4.88
CA PRO A 77 -28.64 10.09 4.15
C PRO A 77 -27.46 9.25 4.64
N GLN A 78 -26.74 8.63 3.70
CA GLN A 78 -25.56 7.84 4.03
C GLN A 78 -24.45 8.77 4.51
N LYS A 79 -23.94 8.51 5.72
CA LYS A 79 -22.80 9.25 6.28
C LYS A 79 -21.58 9.11 5.40
N SER A 80 -20.81 10.19 5.29
CA SER A 80 -19.56 10.16 4.52
C SER A 80 -18.53 9.21 5.15
N ASN A 81 -17.58 8.71 4.34
CA ASN A 81 -16.49 7.88 4.86
C ASN A 81 -15.64 8.62 5.91
N ALA A 82 -15.52 9.94 5.78
CA ALA A 82 -14.83 10.78 6.76
C ALA A 82 -15.58 10.79 8.11
N GLU A 83 -16.90 10.96 8.10
CA GLU A 83 -17.72 10.89 9.32
C GLU A 83 -17.67 9.51 9.98
N ASN A 84 -17.73 8.44 9.18
CA ASN A 84 -17.60 7.08 9.69
C ASN A 84 -16.20 6.81 10.27
N ALA A 85 -15.14 7.37 9.66
CA ALA A 85 -13.79 7.29 10.19
C ALA A 85 -13.65 8.04 11.52
N VAL A 86 -14.26 9.21 11.68
CA VAL A 86 -14.28 9.97 12.94
C VAL A 86 -15.06 9.23 14.03
N ARG A 87 -16.21 8.65 13.68
CA ARG A 87 -17.00 7.86 14.64
C ARG A 87 -16.26 6.60 15.10
N ASN A 88 -15.61 5.91 14.17
CA ASN A 88 -14.88 4.68 14.45
C ASN A 88 -13.43 4.90 14.88
N SER A 89 -12.95 6.16 14.89
CA SER A 89 -11.67 6.51 15.49
C SER A 89 -11.78 6.49 17.01
N HIS A 90 -11.94 5.31 17.57
CA HIS A 90 -11.77 5.07 18.99
C HIS A 90 -10.27 5.05 19.32
N SER A 91 -9.64 6.23 19.26
CA SER A 91 -8.37 6.42 19.95
C SER A 91 -8.68 6.56 21.44
N THR A 92 -8.34 5.54 22.22
CA THR A 92 -8.33 5.62 23.70
C THR A 92 -7.22 6.55 24.21
N VAL A 93 -6.31 6.95 23.31
CA VAL A 93 -5.24 7.90 23.61
C VAL A 93 -5.76 9.31 23.37
N PRO A 94 -5.71 10.20 24.38
CA PRO A 94 -6.07 11.60 24.19
C PRO A 94 -5.13 12.24 23.17
N LYS A 95 -5.69 13.09 22.29
CA LYS A 95 -4.94 13.81 21.25
C LYS A 95 -3.77 14.62 21.84
N THR A 96 -3.92 15.06 23.08
CA THR A 96 -2.88 15.69 23.90
C THR A 96 -2.77 14.94 25.25
N PRO A 97 -1.59 14.45 25.63
CA PRO A 97 -1.33 13.97 26.98
C PRO A 97 -1.63 15.06 28.02
N LYS A 98 -2.14 14.65 29.19
CA LYS A 98 -2.59 15.55 30.28
C LYS A 98 -1.51 16.52 30.80
N TYR A 99 -0.23 16.25 30.53
CA TYR A 99 0.91 17.04 31.04
C TYR A 99 1.86 17.48 29.93
N SER A 100 1.36 17.72 28.71
CA SER A 100 2.23 18.17 27.62
C SER A 100 1.62 19.33 26.84
N ASP A 101 2.25 20.49 26.95
CA ASP A 101 1.87 21.72 26.23
C ASP A 101 2.47 21.79 24.82
N VAL A 102 3.40 20.89 24.52
CA VAL A 102 4.09 20.82 23.22
C VAL A 102 3.13 20.38 22.12
N THR A 103 3.18 20.95 20.92
CA THR A 103 2.26 20.50 19.85
C THR A 103 2.64 19.09 19.35
N ALA A 104 1.67 18.30 18.86
CA ALA A 104 1.93 16.92 18.45
C ALA A 104 3.02 16.78 17.35
N ARG A 105 3.12 17.77 16.46
CA ARG A 105 4.15 17.82 15.40
C ARG A 105 5.55 17.96 15.99
N GLU A 106 5.73 18.82 16.99
CA GLU A 106 7.00 19.02 17.69
C GLU A 106 7.37 17.82 18.56
N ARG A 107 6.40 17.16 19.22
CA ARG A 107 6.65 15.91 19.95
C ARG A 107 7.14 14.78 19.05
N LEU A 108 6.50 14.60 17.88
CA LEU A 108 6.94 13.64 16.87
C LEU A 108 8.33 13.97 16.34
N TYR A 109 8.64 15.26 16.13
CA TYR A 109 9.96 15.70 15.73
C TYR A 109 11.01 15.41 16.82
N GLY A 110 10.73 15.75 18.08
CA GLY A 110 11.58 15.44 19.23
C GLY A 110 11.79 13.94 19.43
N GLN A 111 10.75 13.12 19.26
CA GLN A 111 10.86 11.66 19.32
C GLN A 111 11.70 11.09 18.16
N ARG A 112 11.51 11.58 16.93
CA ARG A 112 12.36 11.17 15.78
C ARG A 112 13.81 11.61 15.97
N LEU A 113 14.03 12.81 16.49
CA LEU A 113 15.37 13.31 16.79
C LEU A 113 16.01 12.47 17.90
N HIS A 114 15.29 12.21 18.98
CA HIS A 114 15.74 11.35 20.07
C HIS A 114 16.03 9.92 19.60
N GLN A 115 15.22 9.34 18.72
CA GLN A 115 15.52 8.02 18.15
C GLN A 115 16.78 8.05 17.27
N LYS A 116 17.01 9.13 16.51
CA LYS A 116 18.24 9.31 15.73
C LYS A 116 19.47 9.50 16.61
N THR A 117 19.37 10.26 17.70
CA THR A 117 20.51 10.53 18.59
C THR A 117 20.75 9.39 19.59
N ALA A 118 19.70 8.83 20.18
CA ALA A 118 19.79 7.70 21.10
C ALA A 118 20.06 6.36 20.38
N GLY A 119 19.58 6.19 19.14
CA GLY A 119 19.89 5.04 18.30
C GLY A 119 21.25 5.10 17.60
N GLY A 120 21.90 6.27 17.61
CA GLY A 120 23.23 6.48 17.01
C GLY A 120 24.41 6.10 17.90
N ASN A 121 24.17 5.64 19.14
CA ASN A 121 25.22 5.32 20.12
C ASN A 121 25.27 3.83 20.51
N SER A 122 24.65 2.96 19.71
CA SER A 122 24.84 1.51 19.77
C SER A 122 25.55 1.08 18.49
N GLU A 123 26.86 0.88 18.61
CA GLU A 123 27.75 0.47 17.53
C GLU A 123 27.37 -0.86 16.85
N ALA A 124 27.81 -0.94 15.58
CA ALA A 124 28.15 -2.13 14.81
C ALA A 124 27.01 -3.02 14.25
N SER A 125 26.61 -2.71 13.02
CA SER A 125 26.98 -3.53 11.85
C SER A 125 26.54 -2.85 10.55
N ALA A 126 27.52 -2.40 9.77
CA ALA A 126 27.35 -2.02 8.36
C ALA A 126 27.01 -3.27 7.50
N PRO A 127 26.53 -3.13 6.24
CA PRO A 127 27.33 -2.52 5.20
C PRO A 127 26.64 -1.36 4.47
N SER A 128 27.48 -0.37 4.22
CA SER A 128 27.41 0.66 3.20
C SER A 128 27.12 0.08 1.82
N ASP A 129 26.10 0.63 1.16
CA ASP A 129 25.97 0.60 -0.31
C ASP A 129 26.11 2.06 -0.77
N GLU A 130 27.37 2.47 -0.88
CA GLU A 130 27.78 3.79 -1.29
C GLU A 130 27.75 3.83 -2.82
N SER A 131 26.77 4.55 -3.33
CA SER A 131 26.64 4.89 -4.73
C SER A 131 27.77 5.86 -5.10
N ALA A 132 28.72 5.43 -5.91
CA ALA A 132 29.66 6.35 -6.55
C ALA A 132 30.09 5.86 -7.94
N SER A 133 29.92 6.78 -8.90
CA SER A 133 30.43 6.75 -10.28
C SER A 133 29.76 5.70 -11.18
N GLY A 134 29.40 5.98 -12.41
CA GLY A 134 29.83 7.01 -13.32
C GLY A 134 29.65 6.39 -14.69
N SER A 135 29.04 7.11 -15.63
CA SER A 135 29.14 6.79 -17.05
C SER A 135 30.59 6.52 -17.44
N PRO A 136 30.86 5.49 -18.25
CA PRO A 136 31.23 5.82 -19.63
C PRO A 136 30.52 4.92 -20.65
N THR A 137 30.09 5.59 -21.71
CA THR A 137 29.97 5.08 -23.07
C THR A 137 31.21 4.27 -23.47
N GLU A 138 31.06 3.10 -24.08
CA GLU A 138 31.80 2.74 -25.31
C GLU A 138 30.91 1.80 -26.16
N ASP A 139 30.69 2.25 -27.39
CA ASP A 139 30.26 1.46 -28.53
C ASP A 139 31.37 0.46 -28.88
N GLU A 140 31.04 -0.82 -29.05
CA GLU A 140 31.82 -1.67 -29.95
C GLU A 140 30.87 -2.58 -30.74
N VAL A 141 30.75 -2.22 -32.02
CA VAL A 141 30.13 -2.97 -33.09
C VAL A 141 31.05 -4.13 -33.42
N ASN A 142 30.58 -5.37 -33.25
CA ASN A 142 31.16 -6.53 -33.94
C ASN A 142 30.16 -6.95 -35.00
N ASP A 143 30.40 -6.49 -36.23
CA ASP A 143 29.84 -7.08 -37.44
C ASP A 143 30.52 -8.43 -37.70
N GLU A 144 29.70 -9.41 -38.06
CA GLU A 144 30.07 -10.72 -38.62
C GLU A 144 29.81 -10.69 -40.14
#